data_AF-A0A135VMW1-F1
#
_entry.id   AF-A0A135VMW1-F1
#
_cell.length_a   1.000
_cell.length_b   1.000
_cell.length_c   1.000
_cell.angle_alpha   90.00
_cell.angle_beta   90.00
_cell.angle_gamma   90.00
#
_symmetry.space_group_name_H-M   'P 1'
#
loop_
_entity.id
_entity.type
_entity.pdbx_description
1 polymer ?
#
loop_
_entity_poly.entity_id
_entity_poly.type
_entity_poly.pdbx_seq_one_letter_code
_entity_poly.pdbx_strand_id
1 'polypeptide(L)'
;MIVALIAPGIPLIGTIAPYIMIVAFAAMIIGLLGRFLIGARIARNIESYFDANPEAQQLRIEELRDVIQGMINELRQILYVSQENPEEHLVGLGLLDYDHIEVVKVPRPWRQYYLVKVTF
;
A
#
# COMPACT_ATOMS: atom_id res chain seq x y z
N MET A 1 19.74 -2.17 -17.99
CA MET A 1 21.21 -2.06 -18.03
C MET A 1 21.78 -3.09 -19.03
N ILE A 2 21.47 -2.96 -20.33
CA ILE A 2 22.02 -3.83 -21.41
C ILE A 2 22.28 -3.01 -22.70
N VAL A 3 21.62 -1.86 -22.90
CA VAL A 3 21.77 -1.04 -24.13
C VAL A 3 23.10 -0.26 -24.19
N ALA A 4 23.81 -0.10 -23.07
CA ALA A 4 25.04 0.69 -23.00
C ALA A 4 26.30 -0.05 -23.49
N LEU A 5 26.23 -1.36 -23.77
CA LEU A 5 27.42 -2.18 -24.02
C LEU A 5 27.84 -2.27 -25.50
N ILE A 6 27.12 -1.66 -26.46
CA ILE A 6 27.32 -1.96 -27.90
C ILE A 6 27.75 -0.75 -28.78
N ALA A 7 27.85 0.48 -28.28
CA ALA A 7 28.14 1.62 -29.19
C ALA A 7 29.23 2.58 -28.67
N PRO A 8 30.53 2.22 -28.77
CA PRO A 8 31.63 3.10 -28.34
C PRO A 8 32.01 4.15 -29.40
N GLY A 9 31.06 4.73 -30.16
CA GLY A 9 31.45 5.55 -31.31
C GLY A 9 30.44 6.49 -31.98
N ILE A 10 29.28 6.80 -31.38
CA ILE A 10 28.35 7.78 -31.99
C ILE A 10 28.30 9.05 -31.12
N PRO A 11 29.04 10.11 -31.48
CA PRO A 11 29.13 11.34 -30.67
C PRO A 11 27.77 12.02 -30.47
N LEU A 12 26.79 11.78 -31.35
CA LEU A 12 25.42 12.29 -31.21
C LEU A 12 24.70 11.74 -29.97
N ILE A 13 24.93 10.48 -29.60
CA ILE A 13 24.23 9.84 -28.47
C ILE A 13 24.71 10.46 -27.15
N GLY A 14 26.00 10.75 -27.02
CA GLY A 14 26.56 11.41 -25.84
C GLY A 14 26.01 12.82 -25.61
N THR A 15 25.72 13.56 -26.68
CA THR A 15 25.20 14.93 -26.60
C THR A 15 23.70 14.98 -26.31
N ILE A 16 22.93 14.00 -26.80
CA ILE A 16 21.46 13.98 -26.67
C ILE A 16 21.00 13.22 -25.42
N ALA A 17 21.79 12.24 -24.95
CA ALA A 17 21.48 11.44 -23.77
C ALA A 17 21.14 12.24 -22.49
N PRO A 18 21.82 13.36 -22.15
CA PRO A 18 21.47 14.15 -20.97
C PRO A 18 20.06 14.74 -21.05
N TYR A 19 19.66 15.21 -22.24
CA TYR A 19 18.33 15.80 -22.45
C TYR A 19 17.22 14.74 -22.38
N ILE A 20 17.46 13.55 -22.95
CA ILE A 20 16.53 12.42 -22.84
C ILE A 20 16.37 11.99 -21.38
N MET A 21 17.46 11.98 -20.61
CA MET A 21 17.45 11.61 -19.20
C MET A 21 16.62 12.60 -18.36
N ILE A 22 16.75 13.91 -18.63
CA ILE A 22 15.96 14.95 -17.97
C ILE A 22 14.47 14.79 -18.27
N VAL A 23 14.11 14.55 -19.53
CA VAL A 23 12.70 14.36 -19.93
C VAL A 23 12.11 13.09 -19.29
N ALA A 24 12.86 11.98 -19.28
CA ALA A 24 12.43 10.74 -18.64
C ALA A 24 12.23 10.91 -17.12
N PHE A 25 13.13 11.65 -16.46
CA PHE A 25 13.04 11.94 -15.04
C PHE A 25 11.84 12.85 -14.72
N ALA A 26 11.60 13.88 -15.54
CA ALA A 26 10.44 14.75 -15.41
C ALA A 26 9.13 13.99 -15.61
N ALA A 27 9.04 13.13 -16.61
CA ALA A 27 7.88 12.27 -16.85
C ALA A 27 7.61 11.32 -15.68
N MET A 28 8.67 10.74 -15.10
CA MET A 28 8.56 9.89 -13.91
C MET A 28 8.02 10.67 -12.70
N ILE A 29 8.51 11.88 -12.45
CA ILE A 29 8.03 12.74 -11.36
C ILE A 29 6.57 13.13 -11.59
N ILE A 30 6.20 13.52 -12.81
CA ILE A 30 4.81 13.87 -13.14
C ILE A 30 3.89 12.66 -12.98
N GLY A 31 4.32 11.45 -13.36
CA GLY A 31 3.56 10.22 -13.14
C GLY A 31 3.35 9.91 -11.65
N LEU A 32 4.40 10.08 -10.83
CA LEU A 32 4.34 9.93 -9.37
C LEU A 32 3.39 10.94 -8.72
N LEU A 33 3.52 12.22 -9.09
CA LEU A 33 2.67 13.30 -8.58
C LEU A 33 1.23 13.20 -9.08
N GLY A 34 1.02 12.76 -10.33
CA GLY A 34 -0.30 12.53 -10.90
C GLY A 34 -1.09 11.48 -10.14
N ARG A 35 -0.44 10.38 -9.74
CA ARG A 35 -1.05 9.35 -8.88
C ARG A 35 -1.49 9.95 -7.52
N PHE A 36 -0.71 10.87 -6.97
CA PHE A 36 -1.02 11.53 -5.71
C PHE A 36 -2.21 12.49 -5.83
N LEU A 37 -2.25 13.32 -6.88
CA LEU A 37 -3.32 14.30 -7.11
C LEU A 37 -4.65 13.64 -7.48
N ILE A 38 -4.62 12.62 -8.34
CA ILE A 38 -5.81 11.85 -8.72
C ILE A 38 -6.33 11.08 -7.50
N GLY A 39 -5.44 10.44 -6.73
CA GLY A 39 -5.79 9.77 -5.48
C GLY A 39 -6.45 10.72 -4.49
N ALA A 40 -5.89 11.93 -4.30
CA ALA A 40 -6.44 12.93 -3.39
C ALA A 40 -7.80 13.50 -3.83
N ARG A 41 -8.06 13.54 -5.15
CA ARG A 41 -9.37 13.96 -5.67
C ARG A 41 -10.42 12.87 -5.49
N ILE A 42 -10.05 11.62 -5.75
CA ILE A 42 -10.93 10.46 -5.52
C ILE A 42 -11.26 10.35 -4.02
N ALA A 43 -10.26 10.46 -3.14
CA ALA A 43 -10.44 10.44 -1.69
C ALA A 43 -11.43 11.51 -1.22
N ARG A 44 -11.28 12.76 -1.70
CA ARG A 44 -12.22 13.86 -1.38
C ARG A 44 -13.64 13.60 -1.86
N ASN A 45 -13.81 13.02 -3.05
CA ASN A 45 -15.14 12.68 -3.56
C ASN A 45 -15.79 11.57 -2.74
N ILE A 46 -15.00 10.59 -2.30
CA ILE A 46 -15.45 9.52 -1.41
C ILE A 46 -15.87 10.10 -0.06
N GLU A 47 -15.04 10.95 0.53
CA GLU A 47 -15.31 11.63 1.81
C GLU A 47 -16.59 12.47 1.73
N SER A 48 -16.73 13.30 0.70
CA SER A 48 -17.94 14.12 0.48
C SER A 48 -19.22 13.29 0.29
N TYR A 49 -19.12 12.09 -0.29
CA TYR A 49 -20.27 11.20 -0.44
C TYR A 49 -20.70 10.62 0.92
N PHE A 50 -19.74 10.27 1.77
CA PHE A 50 -20.01 9.73 3.11
C PHE A 50 -20.50 10.81 4.08
N ASP A 51 -19.98 12.02 4.01
CA ASP A 51 -20.50 13.17 4.78
C ASP A 51 -21.98 13.42 4.46
N ALA A 52 -22.39 13.22 3.20
CA ALA A 52 -23.77 13.37 2.77
C ALA A 52 -24.67 12.16 3.11
N ASN A 53 -24.09 11.00 3.44
CA ASN A 53 -24.81 9.73 3.68
C ASN A 53 -24.24 8.99 4.92
N PRO A 54 -24.45 9.51 6.13
CA PRO A 54 -23.84 8.97 7.35
C PRO A 54 -24.30 7.54 7.69
N GLU A 55 -25.52 7.15 7.32
CA GLU A 55 -26.03 5.77 7.50
C GLU A 55 -25.24 4.75 6.67
N ALA A 56 -24.82 5.13 5.45
CA ALA A 56 -23.99 4.29 4.58
C ALA A 56 -22.55 4.13 5.12
N GLN A 57 -22.09 5.06 5.95
CA GLN A 57 -20.78 4.97 6.59
C GLN A 57 -20.78 3.95 7.75
N GLN A 58 -21.84 3.92 8.56
CA GLN A 58 -21.95 3.00 9.70
C GLN A 58 -22.07 1.55 9.26
N LEU A 59 -23.00 1.25 8.34
CA LEU A 59 -23.20 -0.09 7.79
C LEU A 59 -21.91 -0.66 7.17
N ARG A 60 -21.16 0.19 6.46
CA ARG A 60 -19.93 -0.24 5.78
C ARG A 60 -18.76 -0.47 6.74
N ILE A 61 -18.71 0.22 7.90
CA ILE A 61 -17.66 -0.01 8.89
C ILE A 61 -17.86 -1.37 9.57
N GLU A 62 -19.09 -1.73 9.90
CA GLU A 62 -19.43 -3.04 10.47
C GLU A 62 -19.15 -4.17 9.46
N GLU A 63 -19.65 -4.04 8.22
CA GLU A 63 -19.37 -5.02 7.15
C GLU A 63 -17.87 -5.16 6.88
N LEU A 64 -17.13 -4.05 6.83
CA LEU A 64 -15.69 -4.08 6.61
C LEU A 64 -14.95 -4.73 7.78
N ARG A 65 -15.41 -4.50 9.02
CA ARG A 65 -14.86 -5.14 10.21
C ARG A 65 -15.03 -6.65 10.12
N ASP A 66 -16.22 -7.12 9.77
CA ASP A 66 -16.52 -8.55 9.65
C ASP A 66 -15.69 -9.22 8.56
N VAL A 67 -15.52 -8.55 7.41
CA VAL A 67 -14.65 -9.03 6.33
C VAL A 67 -13.20 -9.15 6.81
N ILE A 68 -12.67 -8.13 7.48
CA ILE A 68 -11.29 -8.16 8.00
C ILE A 68 -11.15 -9.26 9.07
N GLN A 69 -12.13 -9.44 9.95
CA GLN A 69 -12.11 -10.53 10.94
C GLN A 69 -12.14 -11.91 10.26
N GLY A 70 -12.92 -12.07 9.20
CA GLY A 70 -12.92 -13.26 8.36
C GLY A 70 -11.53 -13.56 7.78
N MET A 71 -10.87 -12.54 7.22
CA MET A 71 -9.51 -12.69 6.67
C MET A 71 -8.48 -13.04 7.75
N ILE A 72 -8.58 -12.47 8.96
CA ILE A 72 -7.71 -12.83 10.09
C ILE A 72 -7.91 -14.31 10.48
N ASN A 73 -9.17 -14.77 10.53
CA ASN A 73 -9.49 -16.15 10.86
C ASN A 73 -8.97 -17.14 9.80
N GLU A 74 -9.10 -16.81 8.52
CA GLU A 74 -8.53 -17.61 7.42
C GLU A 74 -7.01 -17.67 7.51
N LEU A 75 -6.34 -16.53 7.74
CA LEU A 75 -4.90 -16.49 7.91
C LEU A 75 -4.46 -17.35 9.10
N ARG A 76 -5.18 -17.27 10.23
CA ARG A 76 -4.93 -18.13 11.39
C ARG A 76 -5.03 -19.60 11.01
N GLN A 77 -6.09 -19.99 10.31
CA GLN A 77 -6.29 -21.37 9.89
C GLN A 77 -5.17 -21.84 8.97
N ILE A 78 -4.73 -21.01 8.02
CA ILE A 78 -3.63 -21.31 7.12
C ILE A 78 -2.35 -21.55 7.93
N LEU A 79 -1.97 -20.63 8.81
CA LEU A 79 -0.76 -20.75 9.64
C LEU A 79 -0.80 -21.98 10.56
N TYR A 80 -1.97 -22.28 11.11
CA TYR A 80 -2.16 -23.47 11.95
C TYR A 80 -1.96 -24.77 11.14
N VAL A 81 -2.55 -24.84 9.95
CA VAL A 81 -2.47 -26.03 9.07
C VAL A 81 -1.07 -26.18 8.46
N SER A 82 -0.42 -25.09 8.08
CA SER A 82 0.95 -25.11 7.55
C SER A 82 2.02 -25.28 8.63
N GLN A 83 1.65 -25.22 9.92
CA GLN A 83 2.57 -25.22 11.05
C GLN A 83 3.62 -24.10 10.98
N GLU A 84 3.25 -22.98 10.35
CA GLU A 84 4.11 -21.81 10.22
C GLU A 84 4.08 -20.97 11.51
N ASN A 85 5.20 -20.32 11.81
CA ASN A 85 5.34 -19.51 13.02
C ASN A 85 4.70 -18.12 12.82
N PRO A 86 3.64 -17.74 13.55
CA PRO A 86 2.97 -16.44 13.36
C PRO A 86 3.88 -15.21 13.53
N GLU A 87 5.00 -15.35 14.24
CA GLU A 87 5.95 -14.25 14.41
C GLU A 87 6.65 -13.83 13.12
N GLU A 88 6.71 -14.73 12.14
CA GLU A 88 7.30 -14.48 10.81
C GLU A 88 6.30 -13.86 9.83
N HIS A 89 5.00 -13.87 10.17
CA HIS A 89 3.90 -13.45 9.29
C HIS A 89 3.13 -12.26 9.87
N LEU A 90 3.81 -11.11 9.96
CA LEU A 90 3.22 -9.87 10.47
C LEU A 90 2.24 -9.23 9.48
N VAL A 91 1.10 -8.76 9.98
CA VAL A 91 0.05 -8.08 9.20
C VAL A 91 -0.06 -6.61 9.62
N GLY A 92 -0.22 -5.73 8.64
CA GLY A 92 -0.47 -4.31 8.87
C GLY A 92 -1.96 -4.02 9.05
N LEU A 93 -2.38 -3.51 10.21
CA LEU A 93 -3.77 -3.12 10.48
C LEU A 93 -3.87 -1.64 10.88
N GLY A 94 -4.90 -0.96 10.38
CA GLY A 94 -5.20 0.43 10.75
C GLY A 94 -5.92 0.56 12.10
N LEU A 95 -6.70 -0.46 12.45
CA LEU A 95 -7.48 -0.55 13.69
C LEU A 95 -7.10 -1.84 14.43
N LEU A 96 -7.36 -1.89 15.74
CA LEU A 96 -7.01 -3.02 16.62
C LEU A 96 -8.23 -3.74 17.19
N ASP A 97 -9.44 -3.39 16.76
CA ASP A 97 -10.69 -3.94 17.26
C ASP A 97 -11.04 -5.27 16.56
N TYR A 98 -10.08 -6.19 16.58
CA TYR A 98 -10.19 -7.52 16.00
C TYR A 98 -9.75 -8.57 17.02
N ASP A 99 -10.36 -9.74 16.93
CA ASP A 99 -9.98 -10.87 17.77
C ASP A 99 -8.74 -11.57 17.22
N HIS A 100 -8.03 -12.25 18.11
CA HIS A 100 -6.90 -13.12 17.77
C HIS A 100 -5.71 -12.41 17.10
N ILE A 101 -5.47 -11.15 17.50
CA ILE A 101 -4.30 -10.39 17.09
C ILE A 101 -3.53 -9.89 18.31
N GLU A 102 -2.21 -9.80 18.16
CA GLU A 102 -1.31 -9.21 19.14
C GLU A 102 -0.44 -8.15 18.48
N VAL A 103 -0.34 -6.97 19.09
CA VAL A 103 0.45 -5.86 18.55
C VAL A 103 1.94 -6.11 18.74
N VAL A 104 2.68 -6.14 17.64
CA VAL A 104 4.14 -6.27 17.63
C VAL A 104 4.82 -4.91 17.49
N LYS A 105 4.28 -4.01 16.64
CA LYS A 105 4.82 -2.65 16.49
C LYS A 105 3.72 -1.61 16.28
N VAL A 106 3.82 -0.50 17.01
CA VAL A 106 2.91 0.66 16.88
C VAL A 106 3.23 1.53 15.64
N PRO A 107 2.28 2.35 15.16
CA PRO A 107 2.49 3.31 14.09
C PRO A 107 3.68 4.24 14.34
N ARG A 108 4.31 4.69 13.24
CA ARG A 108 5.38 5.69 13.24
C ARG A 108 5.00 6.84 12.30
N PRO A 109 5.68 8.00 12.33
CA PRO A 109 5.35 9.12 11.45
C PRO A 109 5.32 8.78 9.95
N TRP A 110 6.10 7.77 9.54
CA TRP A 110 6.14 7.27 8.16
C TRP A 110 5.34 5.97 7.93
N ARG A 111 4.67 5.44 8.95
CA ARG A 111 3.91 4.18 8.91
C ARG A 111 2.63 4.33 9.73
N GLN A 112 1.53 4.60 9.04
CA GLN A 112 0.21 4.87 9.63
C GLN A 112 -0.59 3.61 10.02
N TYR A 113 0.08 2.50 10.30
CA TYR A 113 -0.56 1.23 10.68
C TYR A 113 0.22 0.50 11.77
N TYR A 114 -0.48 -0.31 12.55
CA TYR A 114 0.06 -1.26 13.51
C TYR A 114 0.56 -2.49 12.76
N LEU A 115 1.69 -3.05 13.20
CA LEU A 115 2.05 -4.42 12.83
C LEU A 115 1.61 -5.34 13.94
N VAL A 116 0.83 -6.35 13.57
CA VAL A 116 0.29 -7.36 14.47
C VAL A 116 0.72 -8.75 14.03
N LYS A 117 0.74 -9.69 14.96
CA LYS A 117 0.79 -11.13 14.67
C LYS A 117 -0.55 -11.76 15.02
N VAL A 118 -0.89 -12.85 14.34
CA VAL A 118 -2.11 -13.61 14.63
C VAL A 118 -1.84 -14.58 15.79
N THR A 119 -2.82 -14.77 16.66
CA THR A 119 -2.75 -15.70 17.81
C THR A 119 -3.69 -16.88 17.61
N PHE A 120 -3.39 -18.03 18.22
CA PHE A 120 -4.22 -19.23 18.18
C PHE A 120 -5.18 -19.32 19.36
#